data_AF-A0A4S2AH29-F1
#
_entry.id   AF-A0A4S2AH29-F1
#
_cell.length_a   1.000
_cell.length_b   1.000
_cell.length_c   1.000
_cell.angle_alpha   90.00
_cell.angle_beta   90.00
_cell.angle_gamma   90.00
#
_symmetry.space_group_name_H-M   'P 1'
#
loop_
_entity.id
_entity.type
_entity.pdbx_description
1 polymer ?
#
loop_
_entity_poly.entity_id
_entity_poly.type
_entity_poly.pdbx_seq_one_letter_code
_entity_poly.pdbx_strand_id
1 'polypeptide(L)'
;MNERRIRQLERRKERRKRKILFAAVMTGVFLLGLACGRCIVSASKPQRTSYKHYKIIRIAANETLWDIANIYMSEEYGSVYEYIREVKEINSINGCNILYGQRLLVPYYSTETELPNT
;
A
#
# COMPACT_ATOMS: atom_id res chain seq x y z
N MET A 1 -64.97 35.47 8.70
CA MET A 1 -64.43 34.70 7.55
C MET A 1 -62.89 34.70 7.46
N ASN A 2 -62.19 35.73 7.98
CA ASN A 2 -60.73 35.88 7.83
C ASN A 2 -59.86 35.02 8.78
N GLU A 3 -60.33 34.70 9.98
CA GLU A 3 -59.53 33.91 10.94
C GLU A 3 -59.26 32.47 10.52
N ARG A 4 -60.18 31.86 9.76
CA ARG A 4 -59.98 30.52 9.21
C ARG A 4 -58.86 30.53 8.15
N ARG A 5 -58.74 31.62 7.38
CA ARG A 5 -57.67 31.83 6.39
C ARG A 5 -56.32 32.08 7.07
N ILE A 6 -56.28 32.87 8.13
CA ILE A 6 -55.05 33.13 8.92
C ILE A 6 -54.51 31.83 9.54
N ARG A 7 -55.38 31.05 10.21
CA ARG A 7 -55.00 29.74 10.78
C ARG A 7 -54.55 28.72 9.72
N GLN A 8 -55.13 28.76 8.51
CA GLN A 8 -54.68 27.92 7.39
C GLN A 8 -53.33 28.36 6.82
N LEU A 9 -53.06 29.66 6.77
CA LEU A 9 -51.76 30.20 6.32
C LEU A 9 -50.65 29.88 7.32
N GLU A 10 -50.91 29.97 8.62
CA GLU A 10 -49.97 29.56 9.68
C GLU A 10 -49.65 28.07 9.58
N ARG A 11 -50.66 27.19 9.47
CA ARG A 11 -50.44 25.75 9.28
C ARG A 11 -49.67 25.43 8.01
N ARG A 12 -49.91 26.18 6.92
CA ARG A 12 -49.15 26.05 5.66
C ARG A 12 -47.72 26.53 5.81
N LYS A 13 -47.46 27.62 6.54
CA LYS A 13 -46.12 28.11 6.88
C LYS A 13 -45.37 27.09 7.73
N GLU A 14 -45.99 26.52 8.76
CA GLU A 14 -45.36 25.51 9.62
C GLU A 14 -45.06 24.21 8.88
N ARG A 15 -45.95 23.78 7.96
CA ARG A 15 -45.68 22.63 7.08
C ARG A 15 -44.56 22.93 6.08
N ARG A 16 -44.50 24.15 5.51
CA ARG A 16 -43.43 24.58 4.60
C ARG A 16 -42.09 24.69 5.33
N LYS A 17 -42.06 25.28 6.53
CA LYS A 17 -40.87 25.37 7.39
C LYS A 17 -40.31 23.98 7.70
N ARG A 18 -41.16 23.02 8.10
CA ARG A 18 -40.72 21.63 8.34
C ARG A 18 -40.17 20.96 7.08
N LYS A 19 -40.80 21.17 5.92
CA LYS A 19 -40.31 20.63 4.64
C LYS A 19 -38.96 21.26 4.22
N ILE A 20 -38.82 22.58 4.40
CA ILE A 20 -37.58 23.30 4.11
C ILE A 20 -36.46 22.87 5.07
N LEU A 21 -36.77 22.73 6.36
CA LEU A 21 -35.82 22.24 7.37
C LEU A 21 -35.35 20.81 7.04
N PHE A 22 -36.29 19.92 6.71
CA PHE A 22 -35.96 18.55 6.33
C PHE A 22 -35.09 18.52 5.06
N ALA A 23 -35.44 19.30 4.04
CA ALA A 23 -34.64 19.42 2.84
C ALA A 23 -33.23 19.98 3.13
N ALA A 24 -33.12 21.00 3.98
CA ALA A 24 -31.83 21.59 4.37
C ALA A 24 -30.93 20.58 5.12
N VAL A 25 -31.50 19.77 6.02
CA VAL A 25 -30.77 18.71 6.73
C VAL A 25 -30.30 17.64 5.75
N MET A 26 -31.15 17.18 4.83
CA MET A 26 -30.77 16.19 3.83
C MET A 26 -29.65 16.69 2.92
N THR A 27 -29.73 17.95 2.47
CA THR A 27 -28.67 18.57 1.67
C THR A 27 -27.38 18.71 2.48
N GLY A 28 -27.46 19.07 3.76
CA GLY A 28 -26.30 19.14 4.65
C GLY A 28 -25.60 17.79 4.83
N VAL A 29 -26.36 16.72 5.06
CA VAL A 29 -25.84 15.34 5.17
C VAL A 29 -25.20 14.89 3.86
N PHE A 30 -25.82 15.20 2.72
CA PHE A 30 -25.29 14.87 1.40
C PHE A 30 -23.95 15.59 1.11
N LEU A 31 -23.87 16.90 1.41
CA LEU A 31 -22.64 17.68 1.25
C LEU A 31 -21.54 17.20 2.21
N LEU A 32 -21.88 16.83 3.44
CA LEU A 32 -20.93 16.26 4.40
C LEU A 32 -20.40 14.89 3.91
N GLY A 33 -21.27 14.05 3.35
CA GLY A 33 -20.89 12.77 2.73
C GLY A 33 -19.94 12.94 1.55
N LEU A 34 -20.13 13.95 0.70
CA LEU A 34 -19.23 14.27 -0.41
C LEU A 34 -17.87 14.81 0.05
N ALA A 35 -17.82 15.52 1.19
CA ALA A 35 -16.56 15.97 1.78
C ALA A 35 -15.76 14.81 2.38
N CYS A 36 -16.42 13.89 3.10
CA CYS A 36 -15.78 12.70 3.66
C CYS A 36 -15.41 11.65 2.61
N GLY A 37 -16.14 11.56 1.50
CA GLY A 37 -15.87 10.61 0.41
C GLY A 37 -14.55 10.86 -0.34
N ARG A 38 -13.97 12.06 -0.21
CA ARG A 38 -12.65 12.38 -0.79
C ARG A 38 -11.46 11.85 0.03
N CYS A 39 -11.68 11.40 1.26
CA CYS A 39 -10.61 10.95 2.15
C CYS A 39 -10.27 9.45 2.00
N ILE A 40 -10.99 8.69 1.16
CA ILE A 40 -10.84 7.23 1.07
C ILE A 40 -10.04 6.78 -0.18
N VAL A 41 -9.68 7.70 -1.07
CA VAL A 41 -8.85 7.35 -2.23
C VAL A 41 -7.41 7.79 -1.97
N SER A 42 -6.75 7.11 -1.03
CA SER A 42 -5.29 6.97 -1.12
C SER A 42 -5.04 6.04 -2.30
N ALA A 43 -5.06 6.60 -3.51
CA ALA A 43 -4.47 5.96 -4.68
C ALA A 43 -2.97 5.91 -4.42
N SER A 44 -2.54 4.93 -3.63
CA SER A 44 -1.18 4.42 -3.70
C SER A 44 -0.95 4.20 -5.19
N LYS A 45 0.00 4.95 -5.76
CA LYS A 45 0.50 4.79 -7.13
C LYS A 45 0.53 3.29 -7.44
N PRO A 46 0.29 2.82 -8.68
CA PRO A 46 0.48 1.41 -9.02
C PRO A 46 1.96 1.07 -8.73
N GLN A 47 2.21 0.67 -7.49
CA GLN A 47 3.48 0.17 -7.03
C GLN A 47 3.56 -1.12 -7.81
N ARG A 48 4.49 -1.17 -8.77
CA ARG A 48 4.88 -2.45 -9.36
C ARG A 48 5.13 -3.35 -8.16
N THR A 49 4.22 -4.27 -7.89
CA THR A 49 4.28 -5.10 -6.70
C THR A 49 5.40 -6.08 -6.96
N SER A 50 6.63 -5.65 -6.65
CA SER A 50 7.77 -6.55 -6.58
C SER A 50 7.66 -7.32 -5.28
N TYR A 51 7.70 -8.64 -5.40
CA TYR A 51 7.69 -9.55 -4.28
C TYR A 51 9.12 -9.99 -4.01
N LYS A 52 9.46 -10.16 -2.73
CA LYS A 52 10.76 -10.71 -2.33
C LYS A 52 10.75 -12.22 -2.52
N HIS A 53 11.69 -12.73 -3.29
CA HIS A 53 11.92 -14.15 -3.52
C HIS A 53 13.33 -14.53 -3.10
N TYR A 54 13.57 -15.83 -2.94
CA TYR A 54 14.87 -16.38 -2.59
C TYR A 54 15.28 -17.42 -3.61
N LYS A 55 16.54 -17.35 -4.04
CA LYS A 55 17.11 -18.35 -4.95
C LYS A 55 18.46 -18.84 -4.45
N ILE A 56 18.81 -20.08 -4.79
CA ILE A 56 20.10 -20.66 -4.45
C ILE A 56 21.06 -20.45 -5.61
N ILE A 57 22.18 -19.79 -5.35
CA ILE A 57 23.29 -19.60 -6.29
C ILE A 57 24.50 -20.43 -5.87
N ARG A 58 25.39 -20.71 -6.83
CA ARG A 58 26.70 -21.32 -6.56
C ARG A 58 27.79 -20.27 -6.73
N ILE A 59 28.67 -20.16 -5.74
CA ILE A 59 29.77 -19.19 -5.74
C ILE A 59 30.86 -19.62 -6.72
N ALA A 60 31.21 -18.73 -7.65
CA ALA A 60 32.30 -18.90 -8.59
C ALA A 60 33.66 -18.54 -7.98
N ALA A 61 34.75 -18.83 -8.70
CA ALA A 61 36.08 -18.57 -8.19
C ALA A 61 36.33 -17.06 -8.09
N ASN A 62 36.84 -16.61 -6.94
CA ASN A 62 37.12 -15.20 -6.63
C ASN A 62 35.88 -14.28 -6.56
N GLU A 63 34.67 -14.82 -6.44
CA GLU A 63 33.48 -14.00 -6.14
C GLU A 63 33.46 -13.58 -4.67
N THR A 64 32.99 -12.36 -4.43
CA THR A 64 32.76 -11.80 -3.10
C THR A 64 31.27 -11.53 -2.87
N LEU A 65 30.88 -11.33 -1.60
CA LEU A 65 29.53 -10.88 -1.27
C LEU A 65 29.15 -9.55 -1.95
N TRP A 66 30.14 -8.73 -2.30
CA TRP A 66 29.95 -7.47 -3.02
C TRP A 66 29.57 -7.71 -4.49
N ASP A 67 30.22 -8.67 -5.15
CA ASP A 67 29.91 -9.03 -6.53
C ASP A 67 28.49 -9.59 -6.62
N ILE A 68 28.11 -10.42 -5.64
CA ILE A 68 26.75 -10.97 -5.53
C ILE A 68 25.73 -9.85 -5.32
N ALA A 69 26.02 -8.90 -4.44
CA ALA A 69 25.13 -7.76 -4.22
C ALA A 69 24.97 -6.91 -5.48
N ASN A 70 26.05 -6.69 -6.24
CA ASN A 70 25.99 -5.94 -7.49
C ASN A 70 25.09 -6.61 -8.56
N ILE A 71 24.92 -7.93 -8.50
CA ILE A 71 24.10 -8.69 -9.46
C ILE A 71 22.65 -8.83 -8.99
N TYR A 72 22.42 -9.06 -7.70
CA TYR A 72 21.13 -9.50 -7.17
C TYR A 72 20.40 -8.48 -6.29
N MET A 73 21.09 -7.42 -5.83
CA MET A 73 20.44 -6.34 -5.09
C MET A 73 19.52 -5.56 -6.02
N SER A 74 18.36 -5.18 -5.48
CA SER A 74 17.36 -4.37 -6.15
C SER A 74 17.16 -3.03 -5.42
N GLU A 75 16.39 -2.12 -6.02
CA GLU A 75 16.19 -0.74 -5.54
C GLU A 75 15.48 -0.65 -4.18
N GLU A 76 14.84 -1.73 -3.72
CA GLU A 76 14.17 -1.82 -2.42
C GLU A 76 15.15 -1.78 -1.24
N TYR A 77 16.44 -2.05 -1.47
CA TYR A 77 17.48 -1.96 -0.44
C TYR A 77 18.08 -0.55 -0.39
N GLY A 78 18.18 0.03 0.82
CA GLY A 78 18.73 1.36 1.01
C GLY A 78 20.25 1.42 0.88
N SER A 79 20.94 0.27 0.99
CA SER A 79 22.38 0.18 0.79
C SER A 79 22.84 -1.25 0.49
N VAL A 80 24.01 -1.37 -0.15
CA VAL A 80 24.68 -2.67 -0.37
C VAL A 80 24.96 -3.40 0.95
N TYR A 81 25.26 -2.65 2.03
CA TYR A 81 25.48 -3.22 3.36
C TYR A 81 24.24 -3.89 3.95
N GLU A 82 23.06 -3.34 3.68
CA GLU A 82 21.77 -3.91 4.10
C GLU A 82 21.52 -5.24 3.40
N TYR A 83 21.74 -5.27 2.07
CA TYR A 83 21.66 -6.50 1.28
C TYR A 83 22.62 -7.59 1.76
N ILE A 84 23.91 -7.25 1.91
CA ILE A 84 24.94 -8.19 2.36
C ILE A 84 24.63 -8.71 3.77
N ARG A 85 24.05 -7.89 4.64
CA ARG A 85 23.65 -8.31 5.99
C ARG A 85 22.56 -9.38 5.92
N GLU A 86 21.51 -9.18 5.12
CA GLU A 86 20.45 -10.17 4.95
C GLU A 86 21.00 -11.47 4.36
N VAL A 87 21.85 -11.40 3.32
CA VAL A 87 22.50 -12.59 2.74
C VAL A 87 23.30 -13.38 3.78
N LYS A 88 24.02 -12.68 4.66
CA LYS A 88 24.79 -13.33 5.73
C LYS A 88 23.87 -13.98 6.76
N GLU A 89 22.80 -13.31 7.15
CA GLU A 89 21.84 -13.81 8.13
C GLU A 89 21.14 -15.08 7.65
N ILE A 90 20.61 -15.08 6.43
CA ILE A 90 19.90 -16.25 5.88
C ILE A 90 20.80 -17.46 5.62
N ASN A 91 22.11 -17.25 5.41
CA ASN A 91 23.09 -18.32 5.18
C ASN A 91 23.94 -18.64 6.41
N SER A 92 23.67 -18.03 7.57
CA SER A 92 24.48 -18.19 8.79
C SER A 92 25.99 -17.92 8.57
N ILE A 93 26.33 -16.94 7.74
CA ILE A 93 27.71 -16.60 7.41
C ILE A 93 28.26 -15.63 8.46
N ASN A 94 29.24 -16.10 9.23
CA ASN A 94 30.00 -15.27 10.14
C ASN A 94 31.18 -14.60 9.42
N GLY A 95 31.32 -13.28 9.54
CA GLY A 95 32.40 -12.52 8.89
C GLY A 95 32.17 -12.26 7.40
N CYS A 96 33.21 -12.37 6.57
CA CYS A 96 33.18 -12.05 5.14
C CYS A 96 33.61 -13.22 4.24
N ASN A 97 33.77 -14.42 4.81
CA ASN A 97 34.33 -15.55 4.09
C ASN A 97 33.23 -16.35 3.40
N ILE A 98 33.35 -16.51 2.09
CA ILE A 98 32.56 -17.41 1.26
C ILE A 98 33.52 -18.30 0.46
N LEU A 99 33.13 -19.55 0.23
CA LEU A 99 33.99 -20.54 -0.41
C LEU A 99 33.53 -20.81 -1.85
N TYR A 100 34.50 -21.07 -2.74
CA TYR A 100 34.21 -21.56 -4.09
C TYR A 100 33.32 -22.81 -4.05
N GLY A 101 32.27 -22.83 -4.88
CA GLY A 101 31.32 -23.92 -4.95
C GLY A 101 30.29 -23.96 -3.81
N GLN A 102 30.39 -23.05 -2.82
CA GLN A 102 29.38 -22.91 -1.78
C GLN A 102 28.02 -22.53 -2.40
N ARG A 103 26.95 -23.05 -1.80
CA ARG A 103 25.58 -22.66 -2.17
C ARG A 103 25.12 -21.55 -1.23
N LEU A 104 24.72 -20.42 -1.78
CA LEU A 104 24.14 -19.31 -1.02
C LEU A 104 22.69 -19.08 -1.43
N LEU A 105 21.83 -18.93 -0.45
CA LEU A 105 20.50 -18.36 -0.64
C LEU A 105 20.64 -16.84 -0.79
N VAL A 106 20.08 -16.25 -1.83
CA VAL A 106 20.14 -14.80 -2.05
C VAL A 106 18.73 -14.24 -2.26
N PRO A 107 18.40 -13.11 -1.63
CA PRO A 107 17.14 -12.42 -1.88
C PRO A 107 17.21 -11.69 -3.22
N TYR A 108 16.08 -11.67 -3.92
CA TYR A 108 15.87 -10.88 -5.14
C TYR A 108 14.41 -10.45 -5.23
N TYR A 109 14.13 -9.35 -5.92
CA TYR A 109 12.77 -8.84 -6.11
C TYR A 109 12.29 -9.09 -7.54
N SER A 110 11.07 -9.62 -7.68
CA SER A 110 10.43 -9.88 -8.98
C SER A 110 8.97 -9.45 -8.96
N THR A 111 8.48 -8.94 -10.09
CA THR A 111 7.05 -8.65 -10.28
C THR A 111 6.24 -9.89 -10.68
N GLU A 112 6.92 -10.99 -10.96
CA GLU A 112 6.29 -12.24 -11.34
C GLU A 112 5.92 -13.04 -10.09
N THR A 113 4.63 -13.31 -9.94
CA THR A 113 4.16 -14.25 -8.92
C THR A 113 4.53 -15.66 -9.39
N GLU A 114 5.72 -16.15 -9.04
CA GLU A 114 6.09 -17.53 -9.31
C GLU A 114 5.08 -18.46 -8.60
N LEU A 115 4.11 -18.98 -9.36
CA LEU A 115 3.27 -20.07 -8.93
C LEU A 115 4.19 -21.27 -8.69
N PRO A 116 4.08 -21.98 -7.55
CA PRO A 116 4.88 -23.17 -7.33
C PRO A 116 4.58 -24.16 -8.46
N ASN A 117 5.60 -24.46 -9.27
CA ASN A 117 5.51 -25.56 -10.23
C ASN A 117 5.15 -26.82 -9.43
N THR A 118 3.99 -27.38 -9.78
CA THR A 118 3.42 -28.60 -9.19
C THR A 118 4.13 -29.83 -9.72
#